data_AF-A0A2U3AWJ3-F1
#
_entry.id   AF-A0A2U3AWJ3-F1
#
_cell.length_a   1.000
_cell.length_b   1.000
_cell.length_c   1.000
_cell.angle_alpha   90.00
_cell.angle_beta   90.00
_cell.angle_gamma   90.00
#
_symmetry.space_group_name_H-M   'P 1'
#
loop_
_entity.id
_entity.type
_entity.pdbx_description
1 polymer ?
#
loop_
_entity_poly.entity_id
_entity_poly.type
_entity_poly.pdbx_seq_one_letter_code
_entity_poly.pdbx_strand_id
1 'polypeptide(L)'
;MTKEDITKKTLAETLIKVNKYSLSRHEKYFSWLKNILTISVGLLGILVSLNSDKITDLYTFISFISTILFLGLGILFGAILLYNEVYIQSQLLNHSKKNGRRLLDGKGIKVFSVIRRHWFFSLSEIICLSSYLISLISLITYSIFKVYDKGILM
;
A
#
# COMPACT_ATOMS: atom_id res chain seq x y z
N MET A 1 -39.49 -23.00 14.78
CA MET A 1 -38.15 -22.43 14.51
C MET A 1 -37.18 -23.04 15.51
N THR A 2 -36.34 -23.98 15.08
CA THR A 2 -35.44 -24.76 15.95
C THR A 2 -34.24 -23.93 16.38
N LYS A 3 -33.64 -24.23 17.54
CA LYS A 3 -32.42 -23.56 18.04
C LYS A 3 -31.30 -23.51 16.99
N GLU A 4 -31.24 -24.50 16.11
CA GLU A 4 -30.26 -24.60 15.02
C GLU A 4 -30.43 -23.50 13.93
N ASP A 5 -31.66 -23.11 13.60
CA ASP A 5 -31.92 -22.02 12.64
C ASP A 5 -31.51 -20.65 13.18
N ILE A 6 -31.72 -20.43 14.49
CA ILE A 6 -31.36 -19.18 15.17
C ILE A 6 -29.83 -19.02 15.20
N THR A 7 -29.10 -20.10 15.50
CA THR A 7 -27.64 -20.12 15.47
C THR A 7 -27.08 -19.91 14.07
N LYS A 8 -27.66 -20.56 13.04
CA LYS A 8 -27.23 -20.36 11.64
C LYS A 8 -27.45 -18.91 11.18
N LYS A 9 -28.60 -18.32 11.53
CA LYS A 9 -28.91 -16.92 11.20
C LYS A 9 -27.96 -15.93 11.88
N THR A 10 -27.69 -16.08 13.17
CA THR A 10 -26.74 -15.21 13.89
C THR A 10 -25.30 -15.37 13.39
N LEU A 11 -24.91 -16.57 13.00
CA LEU A 11 -23.60 -16.83 12.41
C LEU A 11 -23.46 -16.17 11.03
N ALA A 12 -24.50 -16.26 10.19
CA ALA A 12 -24.56 -15.58 8.91
C ALA A 12 -24.49 -14.04 9.06
N GLU A 13 -25.25 -13.45 9.97
CA GLU A 13 -25.22 -12.00 10.25
C GLU A 13 -23.83 -11.54 10.74
N THR A 14 -23.18 -12.35 11.59
CA THR A 14 -21.83 -12.07 12.08
C THR A 14 -20.81 -12.13 10.95
N LEU A 15 -20.87 -13.15 10.08
CA LEU A 15 -19.99 -13.27 8.92
C LEU A 15 -20.15 -12.11 7.95
N ILE A 16 -21.39 -11.68 7.69
CA ILE A 16 -21.68 -10.51 6.84
C ILE A 16 -21.08 -9.24 7.46
N LYS A 17 -21.24 -9.03 8.78
CA LYS A 17 -20.64 -7.88 9.48
C LYS A 17 -19.11 -7.91 9.40
N VAL A 18 -18.47 -9.04 9.72
CA VAL A 18 -17.01 -9.19 9.67
C VAL A 18 -16.48 -8.90 8.26
N ASN A 19 -17.14 -9.44 7.23
CA ASN A 19 -16.76 -9.19 5.84
C ASN A 19 -16.94 -7.70 5.44
N LYS A 20 -18.01 -7.06 5.90
CA LYS A 20 -18.21 -5.62 5.67
C LYS A 20 -17.11 -4.77 6.31
N TYR A 21 -16.70 -5.11 7.54
CA TYR A 21 -15.62 -4.41 8.23
C TYR A 21 -14.25 -4.65 7.58
N SER A 22 -13.97 -5.88 7.11
CA SER A 22 -12.70 -6.18 6.42
C SER A 22 -12.58 -5.43 5.10
N LEU A 23 -13.65 -5.39 4.29
CA LEU A 23 -13.73 -4.61 3.06
C LEU A 23 -13.48 -3.11 3.31
N SER A 24 -14.18 -2.53 4.29
CA SER A 24 -14.00 -1.11 4.63
C SER A 24 -12.59 -0.79 5.11
N ARG A 25 -11.95 -1.69 5.88
CA ARG A 25 -10.55 -1.53 6.28
C ARG A 25 -9.61 -1.56 5.08
N HIS A 26 -9.83 -2.47 4.12
CA HIS A 26 -9.03 -2.52 2.90
C HIS A 26 -9.15 -1.22 2.09
N GLU A 27 -10.36 -0.74 1.83
CA GLU A 27 -10.57 0.50 1.09
C GLU A 27 -9.87 1.70 1.73
N LYS A 28 -10.00 1.85 3.06
CA LYS A 28 -9.31 2.92 3.81
C LYS A 28 -7.79 2.80 3.71
N TYR A 29 -7.26 1.58 3.82
CA TYR A 29 -5.83 1.33 3.69
C TYR A 29 -5.31 1.71 2.30
N PHE A 30 -6.02 1.35 1.23
CA PHE A 30 -5.60 1.72 -0.14
C PHE A 30 -5.68 3.22 -0.40
N SER A 31 -6.72 3.87 0.12
CA SER A 31 -6.82 5.33 0.05
C SER A 31 -5.62 5.99 0.75
N TRP A 32 -5.28 5.51 1.95
CA TRP A 32 -4.09 5.96 2.67
C TRP A 32 -2.79 5.73 1.90
N LEU A 33 -2.62 4.55 1.28
CA LEU A 33 -1.43 4.24 0.48
C LEU A 33 -1.31 5.13 -0.77
N LYS A 34 -2.41 5.41 -1.46
CA LYS A 34 -2.44 6.36 -2.59
C LYS A 34 -2.01 7.76 -2.15
N ASN A 35 -2.48 8.21 -0.99
CA ASN A 35 -2.09 9.51 -0.45
C ASN A 35 -0.59 9.57 -0.15
N ILE A 36 -0.04 8.53 0.48
CA ILE A 36 1.41 8.43 0.71
C ILE A 36 2.17 8.50 -0.60
N LEU A 37 1.81 7.68 -1.60
CA LEU A 37 2.45 7.69 -2.91
C LEU A 37 2.44 9.08 -3.57
N THR A 38 1.32 9.79 -3.47
CA THR A 38 1.15 11.12 -4.05
C THR A 38 2.09 12.13 -3.37
N ILE A 39 2.13 12.11 -2.03
CA ILE A 39 3.03 12.94 -1.23
C ILE A 39 4.49 12.60 -1.56
N SER A 40 4.83 11.32 -1.68
CA SER A 40 6.18 10.87 -2.00
C SER A 40 6.64 11.32 -3.39
N VAL A 41 5.79 11.20 -4.42
CA VAL A 41 6.14 11.72 -5.76
C VAL A 41 6.35 13.24 -5.72
N GLY A 42 5.50 13.98 -5.00
CA GLY A 42 5.67 15.41 -4.81
C GLY A 42 6.98 15.76 -4.11
N LEU A 43 7.31 15.04 -3.04
CA LEU A 43 8.56 15.21 -2.30
C LEU A 43 9.79 14.90 -3.15
N LEU A 44 9.72 13.88 -4.00
CA LEU A 44 10.78 13.55 -4.96
C LEU A 44 11.03 14.69 -5.93
N GLY A 45 9.96 15.25 -6.51
CA GLY A 45 10.04 16.38 -7.43
C GLY A 45 10.68 17.61 -6.76
N ILE A 46 10.29 17.91 -5.52
CA ILE A 46 10.89 18.98 -4.73
C ILE A 46 12.37 18.71 -4.48
N LEU A 47 12.75 17.47 -4.10
CA LEU A 47 14.14 17.10 -3.83
C LEU A 47 15.03 17.32 -5.05
N VAL A 48 14.58 16.85 -6.22
CA VAL A 48 15.30 16.99 -7.47
C VAL A 48 15.41 18.45 -7.88
N SER A 49 14.34 19.24 -7.68
CA SER A 49 14.35 20.68 -7.99
C SER A 49 15.26 21.50 -7.07
N LEU A 50 15.43 21.09 -5.80
CA LEU A 50 16.26 21.80 -4.82
C LEU A 50 17.76 21.45 -4.92
N ASN A 51 18.13 20.55 -5.83
CA ASN A 51 19.51 20.12 -6.04
C ASN A 51 20.24 20.99 -7.07
N SER A 52 20.15 22.32 -6.94
CA SER A 52 20.81 23.29 -7.82
C SER A 52 22.26 23.60 -7.41
N ASP A 53 22.62 23.33 -6.15
CA ASP A 53 23.94 23.62 -5.62
C ASP A 53 24.91 22.45 -5.92
N LYS A 54 26.17 22.77 -6.28
CA LYS A 54 27.21 21.75 -6.41
C LYS A 54 27.40 21.09 -5.06
N ILE A 55 27.04 19.81 -4.94
CA ILE A 55 27.30 19.03 -3.74
C ILE A 55 28.82 18.84 -3.65
N THR A 56 29.44 19.59 -2.75
CA THR A 56 30.89 19.59 -2.50
C THR A 56 31.32 18.45 -1.57
N ASP A 57 30.42 18.03 -0.69
CA ASP A 57 30.69 16.99 0.30
C ASP A 57 30.14 15.60 -0.12
N LEU A 58 30.99 14.59 -0.04
CA LEU A 58 30.67 13.20 -0.41
C LEU A 58 29.56 12.63 0.47
N TYR A 59 29.49 12.98 1.76
CA TYR A 59 28.44 12.47 2.65
C TYR A 59 27.07 13.02 2.26
N THR A 60 26.99 14.33 2.00
CA THR A 60 25.79 14.99 1.49
C THR A 60 25.31 14.38 0.18
N PHE A 61 26.23 14.02 -0.72
CA PHE A 61 25.92 13.37 -2.00
C PHE A 61 25.34 11.96 -1.81
N ILE A 62 25.98 11.14 -0.97
CA ILE A 62 25.54 9.77 -0.69
C ILE A 62 24.17 9.77 -0.01
N SER A 63 23.94 10.67 0.96
CA SER A 63 22.63 10.81 1.62
C SER A 63 21.55 11.26 0.65
N PHE A 64 21.85 12.18 -0.27
CA PHE A 64 20.90 12.63 -1.29
C PHE A 64 20.49 11.50 -2.24
N ILE A 65 21.47 10.80 -2.82
CA ILE A 65 21.20 9.67 -3.73
C ILE A 65 20.45 8.55 -3.02
N SER A 66 20.88 8.20 -1.81
CA SER A 66 20.21 7.16 -1.01
C SER A 66 18.75 7.52 -0.77
N THR A 67 18.47 8.78 -0.42
CA THR A 67 17.09 9.27 -0.25
C THR A 67 16.28 9.09 -1.53
N ILE A 68 16.79 9.51 -2.70
CA ILE A 68 16.08 9.33 -3.97
C ILE A 68 15.83 7.85 -4.27
N LEU A 69 16.83 7.00 -4.06
CA LEU A 69 16.72 5.56 -4.31
C LEU A 69 15.65 4.91 -3.42
N PHE A 70 15.68 5.17 -2.12
CA PHE A 70 14.70 4.62 -1.18
C PHE A 70 13.28 5.17 -1.40
N LEU A 71 13.17 6.45 -1.74
CA LEU A 71 11.87 7.04 -2.06
C LEU A 71 11.31 6.47 -3.37
N GLY A 72 12.14 6.32 -4.39
CA GLY A 72 11.79 5.69 -5.66
C GLY A 72 11.41 4.21 -5.50
N LEU A 73 12.14 3.45 -4.68
CA LEU A 73 11.79 2.07 -4.34
C LEU A 73 10.43 1.99 -3.64
N GLY A 74 10.20 2.87 -2.65
CA GLY A 74 8.93 2.95 -1.92
C GLY A 74 7.75 3.25 -2.86
N ILE A 75 7.95 4.16 -3.82
CA ILE A 75 6.95 4.48 -4.83
C ILE A 75 6.68 3.27 -5.72
N LEU A 76 7.73 2.61 -6.21
CA LEU A 76 7.61 1.44 -7.08
C LEU A 76 6.84 0.30 -6.39
N PHE A 77 7.24 -0.07 -5.17
CA PHE A 77 6.57 -1.13 -4.41
C PHE A 77 5.15 -0.75 -4.00
N GLY A 78 4.90 0.51 -3.63
CA GLY A 78 3.55 1.00 -3.35
C GLY A 78 2.64 0.90 -4.58
N ALA A 79 3.14 1.27 -5.77
CA ALA A 79 2.41 1.16 -7.03
C ALA A 79 2.11 -0.30 -7.40
N ILE A 80 3.08 -1.20 -7.23
CA ILE A 80 2.90 -2.64 -7.45
C ILE A 80 1.82 -3.20 -6.50
N LEU A 81 1.83 -2.81 -5.23
CA LEU A 81 0.84 -3.24 -4.24
C LEU A 81 -0.58 -2.81 -4.65
N LEU A 82 -0.73 -1.57 -5.11
CA LEU A 82 -1.99 -1.04 -5.62
C LEU A 82 -2.46 -1.73 -6.90
N TYR A 83 -1.55 -2.00 -7.84
CA TYR A 83 -1.88 -2.70 -9.07
C TYR A 83 -2.38 -4.12 -8.78
N ASN A 84 -1.69 -4.84 -7.90
CA ASN A 84 -2.09 -6.20 -7.52
C ASN A 84 -3.47 -6.24 -6.86
N GLU A 85 -3.82 -5.23 -6.05
CA GLU A 85 -5.17 -5.16 -5.48
C GLU A 85 -6.24 -4.98 -6.56
N VAL A 86 -6.04 -4.04 -7.49
CA VAL A 86 -6.98 -3.83 -8.60
C VAL A 86 -7.14 -5.12 -9.42
N TYR A 87 -6.04 -5.83 -9.63
CA TYR A 87 -6.05 -7.14 -10.29
C TYR A 87 -6.87 -8.18 -9.51
N ILE A 88 -6.64 -8.35 -8.20
CA ILE A 88 -7.40 -9.28 -7.34
C ILE A 88 -8.88 -8.93 -7.32
N GLN A 89 -9.22 -7.65 -7.19
CA GLN A 89 -10.59 -7.17 -7.17
C GLN A 89 -11.30 -7.45 -8.52
N SER A 90 -10.60 -7.27 -9.64
CA SER A 90 -11.11 -7.61 -10.97
C SER A 90 -11.37 -9.13 -11.13
N GLN A 91 -10.51 -9.96 -10.57
CA GLN A 91 -10.67 -11.42 -10.58
C GLN A 91 -11.87 -11.84 -9.72
N LEU A 92 -12.03 -11.26 -8.52
CA LEU A 92 -13.19 -11.47 -7.66
C LEU A 92 -14.50 -11.11 -8.34
N LEU A 93 -14.53 -9.99 -9.06
CA LEU A 93 -15.69 -9.55 -9.82
C LEU A 93 -16.05 -10.55 -10.93
N ASN A 94 -15.04 -11.03 -11.66
CA ASN A 94 -15.22 -12.03 -12.73
C ASN A 94 -15.68 -13.38 -12.18
N HIS A 95 -15.16 -13.82 -11.03
CA HIS A 95 -15.61 -15.01 -10.35
C HIS A 95 -17.05 -14.88 -9.84
N SER A 96 -17.43 -13.72 -9.29
CA SER A 96 -18.80 -13.46 -8.86
C SER A 96 -19.77 -13.44 -10.04
N LYS A 97 -19.40 -12.83 -11.18
CA LYS A 97 -20.20 -12.86 -12.42
C LYS A 97 -20.39 -14.28 -12.94
N LYS A 98 -19.33 -15.10 -12.94
CA LYS A 98 -19.40 -16.52 -13.35
C LYS A 98 -20.29 -17.34 -12.41
N ASN A 99 -20.22 -17.10 -11.11
CA ASN A 99 -21.10 -17.76 -10.13
C ASN A 99 -22.56 -17.31 -10.26
N GLY A 100 -22.82 -16.01 -10.51
CA GLY A 100 -24.16 -15.49 -10.78
C GLY A 100 -24.79 -16.08 -12.04
N ARG A 101 -24.01 -16.27 -13.11
CA ARG A 101 -24.47 -16.98 -14.32
C ARG A 101 -24.77 -18.46 -14.05
N ARG A 102 -23.93 -19.15 -13.26
CA ARG A 102 -24.18 -20.55 -12.88
C ARG A 102 -25.44 -20.74 -12.02
N LEU A 103 -25.77 -19.75 -11.20
CA LEU A 103 -27.03 -19.70 -10.44
C LEU A 103 -28.25 -19.57 -11.36
N LEU A 104 -28.16 -18.72 -12.39
CA LEU A 104 -29.20 -18.59 -13.41
C LEU A 104 -29.35 -19.88 -14.24
N ASP A 105 -28.25 -20.61 -14.47
CA ASP A 105 -28.24 -21.92 -15.15
C ASP A 105 -28.63 -23.10 -14.23
N GLY A 106 -29.08 -22.86 -13.00
CA GLY A 106 -29.54 -23.91 -12.07
C GLY A 106 -28.45 -24.84 -11.52
N LYS A 107 -27.16 -24.51 -11.71
CA LYS A 107 -26.04 -25.31 -11.19
C LYS A 107 -25.67 -24.82 -9.78
N GLY A 108 -25.70 -25.75 -8.81
CA GLY A 108 -25.45 -25.49 -7.38
C GLY A 108 -24.16 -24.72 -7.07
N ILE A 109 -24.23 -23.93 -6.00
CA ILE A 109 -23.21 -22.96 -5.58
C ILE A 109 -21.97 -23.68 -5.06
N LYS A 110 -20.80 -23.46 -5.68
CA LYS A 110 -19.51 -23.68 -5.00
C LYS A 110 -19.20 -22.45 -4.16
N VAL A 111 -19.45 -22.56 -2.85
CA VAL A 111 -19.31 -21.49 -1.86
C VAL A 111 -17.86 -20.98 -1.83
N PHE A 112 -17.73 -19.66 -1.98
CA PHE A 112 -16.60 -18.79 -1.65
C PHE A 112 -15.22 -19.47 -1.47
N SER A 113 -14.39 -19.40 -2.50
CA SER A 113 -12.95 -19.43 -2.27
C SER A 113 -12.57 -18.13 -1.56
N VAL A 114 -12.33 -18.20 -0.25
CA VAL A 114 -11.57 -17.18 0.48
C VAL A 114 -10.25 -17.06 -0.28
N ILE A 115 -10.10 -15.99 -1.08
CA ILE A 115 -8.87 -15.74 -1.80
C ILE A 115 -7.83 -15.45 -0.73
N ARG A 116 -7.00 -16.46 -0.46
CA ARG A 116 -5.93 -16.41 0.53
C ARG A 116 -4.99 -15.29 0.10
N ARG A 117 -4.89 -14.24 0.92
CA ARG A 117 -3.96 -13.13 0.74
C ARG A 117 -2.56 -13.74 0.62
N HIS A 118 -1.98 -13.71 -0.58
CA HIS A 118 -0.73 -14.40 -0.86
C HIS A 118 0.40 -13.75 -0.08
N TRP A 119 1.33 -14.53 0.48
CA TRP A 119 2.43 -14.06 1.34
C TRP A 119 3.28 -12.93 0.72
N PHE A 120 3.41 -12.91 -0.61
CA PHE A 120 4.05 -11.84 -1.38
C PHE A 120 3.46 -10.45 -1.08
N PHE A 121 2.15 -10.36 -0.82
CA PHE A 121 1.51 -9.09 -0.46
C PHE A 121 2.07 -8.52 0.84
N SER A 122 2.20 -9.36 1.87
CA SER A 122 2.69 -8.90 3.18
C SER A 122 4.16 -8.50 3.10
N LEU A 123 4.95 -9.18 2.26
CA LEU A 123 6.35 -8.86 2.08
C LEU A 123 6.54 -7.52 1.34
N SER A 124 5.82 -7.30 0.24
CA SER A 124 5.87 -6.03 -0.50
C SER A 124 5.39 -4.85 0.34
N GLU A 125 4.39 -5.06 1.19
CA GLU A 125 3.92 -4.05 2.15
C GLU A 125 5.02 -3.66 3.16
N ILE A 126 5.68 -4.65 3.76
CA ILE A 126 6.77 -4.42 4.72
C ILE A 126 7.93 -3.69 4.04
N ILE A 127 8.33 -4.11 2.83
CA ILE A 127 9.41 -3.47 2.06
C ILE A 127 9.05 -2.02 1.70
N CYS A 128 7.82 -1.77 1.27
CA CYS A 128 7.35 -0.43 0.93
C CYS A 128 7.43 0.51 2.15
N LEU A 129 6.89 0.07 3.29
CA LEU A 129 6.88 0.86 4.52
C LEU A 129 8.28 1.08 5.09
N SER A 130 9.13 0.04 5.09
CA SER A 130 10.50 0.18 5.57
C SER A 130 11.31 1.11 4.69
N SER A 131 11.14 1.05 3.36
CA SER A 131 11.79 1.95 2.42
C SER A 131 11.40 3.40 2.64
N TYR A 132 10.12 3.68 2.91
CA TYR A 132 9.68 5.05 3.23
C TYR A 132 10.26 5.55 4.56
N LEU A 133 10.30 4.72 5.60
CA LEU A 133 10.89 5.10 6.88
C LEU A 133 12.38 5.41 6.74
N ILE A 134 13.13 4.56 6.05
CA ILE A 134 14.56 4.75 5.79
C ILE A 134 14.78 6.02 4.96
N SER A 135 13.97 6.24 3.92
CA SER A 135 14.04 7.45 3.11
C SER A 135 13.79 8.71 3.93
N LEU A 136 12.85 8.67 4.87
CA LEU A 136 12.51 9.81 5.71
C LEU A 136 13.66 10.14 6.68
N ILE A 137 14.27 9.13 7.29
CA ILE A 137 15.46 9.31 8.14
C ILE A 137 16.61 9.89 7.33
N SER A 138 16.92 9.30 6.16
CA SER A 138 17.97 9.77 5.25
C SER A 138 17.74 11.21 4.81
N LEU A 139 16.48 11.61 4.57
CA LEU A 139 16.12 12.96 4.19
C LEU A 139 16.35 13.98 5.31
N ILE A 140 16.00 13.63 6.55
CA ILE A 140 16.27 14.47 7.73
C ILE A 140 17.78 14.67 7.86
N THR A 141 18.56 13.59 7.75
CA THR A 141 20.03 13.64 7.80
C THR A 141 20.59 14.55 6.71
N TYR A 142 20.16 14.40 5.45
CA TYR A 142 20.57 15.28 4.34
C TYR A 142 20.26 16.75 4.63
N SER A 143 19.06 17.03 5.14
CA SER A 143 18.62 18.41 5.43
C SER A 143 19.50 19.04 6.51
N ILE A 144 19.86 18.29 7.54
CA ILE A 144 20.76 18.75 8.61
C ILE A 144 22.14 19.08 8.03
N PHE A 145 22.75 18.17 7.27
CA PHE A 145 24.08 18.39 6.68
C PHE A 145 24.11 19.59 5.74
N LYS A 146 23.08 19.75 4.90
CA LYS A 146 22.97 20.90 3.99
C LYS A 146 22.86 22.24 4.74
N VAL A 147 22.20 22.26 5.89
CA VAL A 147 22.12 23.47 6.75
C VAL A 147 23.47 23.79 7.39
N TYR A 148 24.21 22.77 7.85
CA TYR A 148 25.56 22.95 8.37
C TYR A 148 26.53 23.47 7.30
N ASP A 149 26.48 22.93 6.08
CA ASP A 149 27.35 23.34 4.97
C ASP A 149 27.08 24.79 4.52
N LYS A 150 25.83 25.27 4.60
CA LYS A 150 25.46 26.67 4.31
C LYS A 150 25.81 27.68 5.42
N GLY A 151 26.40 27.25 6.54
CA GLY A 151 26.98 28.17 7.51
C GLY A 151 25.98 29.03 8.31
N ILE A 152 24.77 28.55 8.62
CA ILE A 152 23.82 29.25 9.53
C ILE A 152 24.15 28.96 11.01
N LEU A 153 25.44 28.87 11.35
CA LEU A 153 25.96 28.81 12.71
C LEU A 153 27.31 29.54 12.78
N MET A 154 27.38 30.70 12.12
CA MET A 154 28.41 31.71 12.35
C MET A 154 27.74 33.03 12.69
#